data_AF-A0A3N7BDC1-F1
#
_entry.id   AF-A0A3N7BDC1-F1
#
_cell.length_a   1.000
_cell.length_b   1.000
_cell.length_c   1.000
_cell.angle_alpha   90.00
_cell.angle_beta   90.00
_cell.angle_gamma   90.00
#
_symmetry.space_group_name_H-M   'P 1'
#
loop_
_entity.id
_entity.type
_entity.pdbx_description
1 polymer ?
#
loop_
_entity_poly.entity_id
_entity_poly.type
_entity_poly.pdbx_seq_one_letter_code
_entity_poly.pdbx_strand_id
1 'polypeptide(L)'
;MARSYISSHRDRNAVLPYIGPSTFDKELAAELFRRVDAGEIAYHFDFATDKIYACGARLGVPLPRPWTVARTCYARLDLPLLYHYAKQRRVPKVEAIQIALKKTPDRNIYPEAMLVSLADEAYKVDTEDDQRSFMEAVFWRCMLAEKSK
;
A
#
# COMPACT_ATOMS: atom_id res chain seq x y z
N MET A 1 -3.37 1.84 7.95
CA MET A 1 -4.25 2.89 8.50
C MET A 1 -5.26 3.42 7.47
N ALA A 2 -4.84 4.18 6.44
CA ALA A 2 -5.75 4.79 5.46
C ALA A 2 -6.69 3.80 4.75
N ARG A 3 -6.15 2.64 4.36
CA ARG A 3 -6.95 1.57 3.74
C ARG A 3 -8.05 1.08 4.68
N SER A 4 -7.67 0.69 5.89
CA SER A 4 -8.59 0.17 6.90
C SER A 4 -9.73 1.17 7.16
N TYR A 5 -9.40 2.46 7.31
CA TYR A 5 -10.38 3.53 7.54
C TYR A 5 -11.38 3.67 6.39
N ILE A 6 -10.88 3.71 5.16
CA ILE A 6 -11.73 3.85 3.97
C ILE A 6 -12.60 2.60 3.79
N SER A 7 -12.03 1.41 4.00
CA SER A 7 -12.75 0.14 3.87
C SER A 7 -13.79 -0.13 4.97
N SER A 8 -13.63 0.48 6.14
CA SER A 8 -14.54 0.35 7.29
C SER A 8 -15.65 1.41 7.28
N HIS A 9 -15.95 2.02 6.13
CA HIS A 9 -16.90 3.13 6.04
C HIS A 9 -16.56 4.30 6.98
N ARG A 10 -15.26 4.61 7.13
CA ARG A 10 -14.77 5.67 8.02
C ARG A 10 -15.05 5.40 9.51
N ASP A 11 -15.12 4.12 9.90
CA ASP A 11 -15.08 3.75 11.32
C ASP A 11 -13.65 3.88 11.85
N ARG A 12 -13.44 4.85 12.75
CA ARG A 12 -12.16 5.11 13.40
C ARG A 12 -11.72 3.92 14.27
N ASN A 13 -12.66 3.21 14.89
CA ASN A 13 -12.36 2.10 15.79
C ASN A 13 -11.71 0.92 15.06
N ALA A 14 -11.98 0.76 13.76
CA ALA A 14 -11.31 -0.22 12.90
C ALA A 14 -9.82 0.08 12.65
N VAL A 15 -9.34 1.27 13.03
CA VAL A 15 -7.97 1.74 12.77
C VAL A 15 -7.18 1.94 14.06
N LEU A 16 -7.85 2.35 15.15
CA LEU A 16 -7.21 2.64 16.44
C LEU A 16 -6.23 1.56 16.93
N PRO A 17 -6.50 0.23 16.79
CA PRO A 17 -5.56 -0.80 17.23
C PRO A 17 -4.22 -0.81 16.48
N TYR A 18 -4.14 -0.16 15.32
CA TYR A 18 -2.95 -0.12 14.47
C TYR A 18 -2.18 1.21 14.57
N ILE A 19 -2.64 2.15 15.40
CA ILE A 19 -1.96 3.41 15.64
C ILE A 19 -0.96 3.20 16.78
N GLY A 20 0.31 3.50 16.53
CA GLY A 20 1.33 3.43 17.57
C GLY A 20 1.05 4.41 18.73
N PRO A 21 1.66 4.21 19.91
CA PRO A 21 1.37 5.02 21.08
C PRO A 21 1.95 6.44 21.01
N SER A 22 2.85 6.72 20.04
CA SER A 22 3.61 7.98 19.99
C SER A 22 2.74 9.17 19.60
N THR A 23 3.20 10.38 19.95
CA THR A 23 2.55 11.63 19.53
C THR A 23 2.49 11.74 18.01
N PHE A 24 3.58 11.36 17.34
CA PHE A 24 3.66 11.36 15.89
C PHE A 24 2.60 10.46 15.24
N ASP A 25 2.41 9.24 15.76
CA ASP A 25 1.40 8.30 15.23
C ASP A 25 -0.01 8.86 15.35
N LYS A 26 -0.33 9.48 16.50
CA LYS A 26 -1.64 10.09 16.78
C LYS A 26 -1.91 11.29 15.88
N GLU A 27 -0.92 12.16 15.69
CA GLU A 27 -1.03 13.32 14.79
C GLU A 27 -1.20 12.89 13.33
N LEU A 28 -0.42 11.91 12.88
CA LEU A 28 -0.51 11.37 11.53
C LEU A 28 -1.87 10.72 11.26
N ALA A 29 -2.41 9.98 12.24
CA ALA A 29 -3.73 9.39 12.15
C ALA A 29 -4.84 10.45 12.17
N ALA A 30 -4.74 11.47 13.03
CA ALA A 30 -5.70 12.57 13.08
C ALA A 30 -5.76 13.33 11.75
N GLU A 31 -4.60 13.60 11.14
CA GLU A 31 -4.55 14.21 9.82
C GLU A 31 -5.19 13.33 8.76
N LEU A 32 -4.87 12.04 8.74
CA LEU A 32 -5.49 11.08 7.82
C LEU A 32 -7.02 11.11 7.93
N PHE A 33 -7.56 11.03 9.15
CA PHE A 33 -9.01 11.06 9.37
C PHE A 33 -9.62 12.36 8.84
N ARG A 34 -9.04 13.51 9.20
CA ARG A 34 -9.52 14.83 8.76
C ARG A 34 -9.55 14.93 7.23
N ARG A 35 -8.49 14.51 6.55
CA ARG A 35 -8.37 14.63 5.08
C ARG A 35 -9.29 13.68 4.33
N VAL A 36 -9.50 12.46 4.84
CA VAL A 36 -10.48 11.52 4.27
C VAL A 36 -11.91 12.03 4.50
N ASP A 37 -12.21 12.52 5.69
CA ASP A 37 -13.55 13.05 6.03
C ASP A 37 -13.89 14.28 5.18
N ALA A 38 -12.90 15.14 4.88
CA ALA A 38 -13.02 16.29 4.00
C ALA A 38 -13.06 15.95 2.49
N GLY A 39 -12.85 14.68 2.11
CA GLY A 39 -12.82 14.24 0.71
C GLY A 39 -11.52 14.59 -0.04
N GLU A 40 -10.49 15.08 0.65
CA GLU A 40 -9.17 15.35 0.07
C GLU A 40 -8.44 14.06 -0.34
N ILE A 41 -8.72 12.95 0.35
CA ILE A 41 -8.13 11.63 0.11
C ILE A 41 -9.23 10.68 -0.35
N ALA A 42 -9.25 10.39 -1.65
CA ALA A 42 -10.17 9.43 -2.24
C ALA A 42 -9.63 8.00 -2.15
N TYR A 43 -8.32 7.83 -2.32
CA TYR A 43 -7.66 6.54 -2.30
C TYR A 43 -6.56 6.51 -1.23
N HIS A 44 -6.42 5.38 -0.56
CA HIS A 44 -5.50 5.26 0.58
C HIS A 44 -4.02 5.55 0.23
N PHE A 45 -3.61 5.32 -1.01
CA PHE A 45 -2.26 5.61 -1.50
C PHE A 45 -2.01 7.09 -1.80
N ASP A 46 -3.05 7.92 -1.92
CA ASP A 46 -2.88 9.38 -2.08
C ASP A 46 -2.18 9.95 -0.84
N PHE A 47 -2.65 9.57 0.36
CA PHE A 47 -2.09 10.04 1.62
C PHE A 47 -0.63 9.60 1.80
N ALA A 48 -0.31 8.33 1.50
CA ALA A 48 1.06 7.83 1.59
C ALA A 48 2.00 8.57 0.63
N THR A 49 1.53 8.87 -0.58
CA THR A 49 2.29 9.62 -1.58
C THR A 49 2.57 11.03 -1.11
N ASP A 50 1.55 11.76 -0.64
CA ASP A 50 1.75 13.12 -0.11
C ASP A 50 2.79 13.15 1.01
N LYS A 51 2.76 12.14 1.89
CA LYS A 51 3.68 12.06 3.02
C LYS A 51 5.13 11.82 2.61
N ILE A 52 5.38 10.93 1.66
CA ILE A 52 6.76 10.70 1.22
C ILE A 52 7.33 11.92 0.48
N TYR A 53 6.51 12.66 -0.30
CA TYR A 53 6.95 13.90 -0.97
C TYR A 53 7.19 15.04 0.01
N ALA A 54 6.29 15.23 0.97
CA ALA A 54 6.47 16.22 2.04
C ALA A 54 7.74 15.92 2.86
N CYS A 55 8.01 14.64 3.13
CA CYS A 55 9.23 14.22 3.80
C CYS A 55 10.48 14.52 2.96
N GLY A 56 10.47 14.15 1.66
CA GLY A 56 11.57 14.43 0.74
C GLY A 56 11.87 15.93 0.62
N ALA A 57 10.83 16.76 0.50
CA ALA A 57 10.98 18.22 0.48
C ALA A 57 11.59 18.77 1.77
N ARG A 58 11.11 18.30 2.93
CA ARG A 58 11.64 18.71 4.25
C ARG A 58 13.10 18.32 4.45
N LEU A 59 13.50 17.15 3.94
CA LEU A 59 14.86 16.63 4.08
C LEU A 59 15.81 17.08 2.96
N GLY A 60 15.32 17.80 1.96
CA GLY A 60 16.11 18.16 0.77
C GLY A 60 16.48 16.94 -0.10
N VAL A 61 15.74 15.84 0.01
CA VAL A 61 15.97 14.61 -0.75
C VAL A 61 14.87 14.47 -1.81
N PRO A 62 15.14 14.81 -3.08
CA PRO A 62 14.16 14.64 -4.14
C PRO A 62 13.91 13.15 -4.38
N LEU A 63 12.64 12.77 -4.53
CA LEU A 63 12.27 11.42 -4.94
C LEU A 63 12.58 11.23 -6.43
N PRO A 64 13.00 10.02 -6.85
CA PRO A 64 13.50 9.77 -8.21
C PRO A 64 12.41 9.81 -9.30
N ARG A 65 11.14 9.87 -8.92
CA ARG A 65 9.99 9.81 -9.82
C ARG A 65 8.99 10.93 -9.54
N PRO A 66 8.06 11.24 -10.45
CA PRO A 66 6.94 12.15 -10.20
C PRO A 66 5.88 11.56 -9.25
N TRP A 67 5.07 12.44 -8.64
CA TRP A 67 4.04 12.07 -7.65
C TRP A 67 3.09 10.99 -8.17
N THR A 68 2.68 11.09 -9.44
CA THR A 68 1.79 10.12 -10.11
C THR A 68 2.38 8.71 -10.18
N VAL A 69 3.69 8.58 -10.35
CA VAL A 69 4.37 7.28 -10.39
C VAL A 69 4.49 6.70 -8.98
N ALA A 70 4.88 7.52 -8.00
CA ALA A 70 4.95 7.09 -6.61
C ALA A 70 3.59 6.64 -6.06
N ARG A 71 2.52 7.34 -6.46
CA ARG A 71 1.13 6.97 -6.19
C ARG A 71 0.81 5.56 -6.70
N THR A 72 1.16 5.26 -7.95
CA THR A 72 1.01 3.93 -8.55
C THR A 72 1.84 2.88 -7.79
N CYS A 73 3.06 3.22 -7.37
CA CYS A 73 3.90 2.31 -6.59
C CYS A 73 3.31 2.00 -5.21
N TYR A 74 2.71 2.99 -4.53
CA TYR A 74 1.96 2.74 -3.31
C TYR A 74 0.70 1.90 -3.55
N ALA A 75 -0.03 2.16 -4.63
CA ALA A 75 -1.20 1.36 -5.00
C ALA A 75 -0.85 -0.12 -5.22
N ARG A 76 0.34 -0.43 -5.73
CA ARG A 76 0.81 -1.82 -5.93
C ARG A 76 1.07 -2.58 -4.64
N LEU A 77 1.24 -1.89 -3.51
CA LEU A 77 1.36 -2.53 -2.19
C LEU A 77 0.07 -3.22 -1.74
N ASP A 78 -1.05 -2.97 -2.43
CA ASP A 78 -2.27 -3.75 -2.26
C ASP A 78 -2.07 -5.24 -2.50
N LEU A 79 -1.25 -5.62 -3.49
CA LEU A 79 -1.11 -7.01 -3.88
C LEU A 79 -0.40 -7.85 -2.79
N PRO A 80 0.80 -7.46 -2.30
CA PRO A 80 1.42 -8.14 -1.16
C PRO A 80 0.49 -8.26 0.04
N LEU A 81 -0.27 -7.21 0.35
CA LEU A 81 -1.16 -7.20 1.51
C LEU A 81 -2.37 -8.13 1.32
N LEU A 82 -2.98 -8.12 0.12
CA LEU A 82 -4.07 -9.03 -0.23
C LEU A 82 -3.61 -10.49 -0.13
N TYR A 83 -2.42 -10.80 -0.63
CA TYR A 83 -1.86 -12.15 -0.56
C TYR A 83 -1.48 -12.57 0.85
N HIS A 84 -0.93 -11.65 1.64
CA HIS A 84 -0.66 -11.89 3.06
C HIS A 84 -1.93 -12.28 3.82
N TYR A 85 -3.01 -11.49 3.68
CA TYR A 85 -4.28 -11.81 4.32
C TYR A 85 -4.92 -13.10 3.78
N ALA A 86 -4.79 -13.37 2.48
CA ALA A 86 -5.26 -14.62 1.88
C ALA A 86 -4.52 -15.82 2.48
N LYS A 87 -3.19 -15.73 2.60
CA LYS A 87 -2.35 -16.76 3.24
C LYS A 87 -2.73 -16.98 4.70
N GLN A 88 -2.90 -15.91 5.49
CA GLN A 88 -3.35 -16.01 6.89
C GLN A 88 -4.73 -16.71 7.02
N ARG A 89 -5.61 -16.54 6.03
CA ARG A 89 -6.92 -17.21 5.94
C ARG A 89 -6.86 -18.59 5.27
N ARG A 90 -5.67 -19.13 5.01
CA ARG A 90 -5.44 -20.42 4.34
C ARG A 90 -6.07 -20.54 2.95
N VAL A 91 -6.24 -19.41 2.25
CA VAL A 91 -6.71 -19.39 0.87
C VAL A 91 -5.59 -19.91 -0.04
N PRO A 92 -5.83 -20.90 -0.92
CA PRO A 92 -4.83 -21.37 -1.88
C PRO A 92 -4.35 -20.26 -2.82
N LYS A 93 -3.07 -20.31 -3.21
CA LYS A 93 -2.44 -19.27 -4.08
C LYS A 93 -3.23 -18.98 -5.35
N VAL A 94 -3.69 -20.03 -6.04
CA VAL A 94 -4.48 -19.89 -7.28
C VAL A 94 -5.78 -19.12 -7.05
N GLU A 95 -6.48 -19.41 -5.95
CA GLU A 95 -7.71 -18.70 -5.58
C GLU A 95 -7.41 -17.25 -5.16
N ALA A 96 -6.33 -17.02 -4.42
CA ALA A 96 -5.91 -15.68 -4.04
C ALA A 96 -5.58 -14.78 -5.24
N ILE A 97 -4.96 -15.33 -6.29
CA ILE A 97 -4.75 -14.62 -7.57
C ILE A 97 -6.09 -14.23 -8.21
N GLN A 98 -7.08 -15.12 -8.22
CA GLN A 98 -8.42 -14.82 -8.75
C GLN A 98 -9.14 -13.74 -7.93
N ILE A 99 -8.98 -13.75 -6.61
CA ILE A 99 -9.52 -12.70 -5.73
C ILE A 99 -8.83 -11.37 -6.00
N ALA A 100 -7.50 -11.36 -6.13
CA ALA A 100 -6.75 -10.15 -6.45
C ALA A 100 -7.16 -9.57 -7.80
N LEU A 101 -7.25 -10.40 -8.86
CA LEU A 101 -7.73 -10.02 -10.19
C LEU A 101 -9.08 -9.31 -10.16
N LYS A 102 -10.01 -9.76 -9.32
CA LYS A 102 -11.35 -9.14 -9.15
C LYS A 102 -11.30 -7.84 -8.35
N LYS A 103 -10.44 -7.76 -7.33
CA LYS A 103 -10.33 -6.58 -6.45
C LYS A 103 -9.48 -5.45 -7.02
N THR A 104 -8.62 -5.73 -7.99
CA THR A 104 -7.75 -4.74 -8.64
C THR A 104 -8.00 -4.70 -10.16
N PRO A 105 -9.12 -4.09 -10.60
CA PRO A 105 -9.52 -4.12 -12.02
C PRO A 105 -8.66 -3.23 -12.93
N ASP A 106 -7.97 -2.22 -12.40
CA ASP A 106 -7.12 -1.33 -13.20
C ASP A 106 -5.84 -2.05 -13.66
N ARG A 107 -5.80 -2.46 -14.93
CA ARG A 107 -4.66 -3.21 -15.51
C ARG A 107 -3.44 -2.34 -15.80
N ASN A 108 -3.57 -1.01 -15.83
CA ASN A 108 -2.42 -0.12 -15.94
C ASN A 108 -1.64 -0.06 -14.62
N ILE A 109 -2.36 -0.10 -13.50
CA ILE A 109 -1.77 -0.14 -12.16
C ILE A 109 -1.35 -1.57 -11.80
N TYR A 110 -2.19 -2.55 -12.12
CA TYR A 110 -2.06 -3.96 -11.74
C TYR A 110 -2.04 -4.91 -12.96
N PRO A 111 -0.91 -4.97 -13.71
CA PRO A 111 -0.74 -5.93 -14.79
C PRO A 111 -0.88 -7.38 -14.31
N GLU A 112 -1.44 -8.26 -15.13
CA GLU A 112 -1.66 -9.67 -14.77
C GLU A 112 -0.36 -10.41 -14.42
N ALA A 113 0.71 -10.18 -15.17
CA ALA A 113 2.03 -10.75 -14.87
C ALA A 113 2.53 -10.36 -13.47
N MET A 114 2.23 -9.13 -13.00
CA MET A 114 2.57 -8.67 -11.66
C MET A 114 1.76 -9.40 -10.59
N LEU A 115 0.46 -9.62 -10.83
CA LEU A 115 -0.40 -10.36 -9.91
C LEU A 115 0.15 -11.77 -9.65
N VAL A 116 0.54 -12.49 -10.69
CA VAL A 116 1.11 -13.84 -10.59
C VAL A 116 2.48 -13.80 -9.89
N SER A 117 3.40 -12.94 -10.37
CA SER A 117 4.76 -12.86 -9.82
C SER A 117 4.77 -12.49 -8.33
N LEU A 118 3.94 -11.52 -7.92
CA LEU A 118 3.87 -11.14 -6.50
C LEU A 118 3.19 -12.20 -5.64
N ALA A 119 2.29 -13.02 -6.20
CA ALA A 119 1.69 -14.12 -5.46
C ALA A 119 2.72 -15.21 -5.14
N ASP A 120 3.62 -15.52 -6.09
CA ASP A 120 4.68 -16.51 -5.89
C ASP A 120 5.61 -16.11 -4.75
N GLU A 121 5.97 -14.83 -4.67
CA GLU A 121 6.84 -14.31 -3.60
C GLU A 121 6.08 -14.19 -2.27
N ALA A 122 4.87 -13.62 -2.28
CA ALA A 122 4.07 -13.46 -1.06
C ALA A 122 3.75 -14.78 -0.36
N TYR A 123 3.60 -15.88 -1.11
CA TYR A 123 3.32 -17.19 -0.50
C TYR A 123 4.56 -17.86 0.11
N LYS A 124 5.78 -17.42 -0.23
CA LYS A 124 7.05 -17.86 0.38
C LYS A 124 7.43 -17.09 1.65
N VAL A 125 6.80 -15.94 1.88
CA VAL A 125 7.03 -15.07 3.05
C VAL A 125 6.34 -15.64 4.27
N ASP A 126 7.09 -16.02 5.31
CA ASP A 126 6.54 -16.72 6.48
C ASP A 126 6.41 -15.84 7.73
N THR A 127 7.18 -14.74 7.83
CA THR A 127 7.17 -13.84 9.00
C THR A 127 6.61 -12.46 8.68
N GLU A 128 6.20 -11.72 9.71
CA GLU A 128 5.75 -10.32 9.56
C GLU A 128 6.89 -9.39 9.10
N ASP A 129 8.13 -9.65 9.52
CA ASP A 129 9.30 -8.87 9.10
C ASP A 129 9.68 -9.14 7.64
N ASP A 130 9.56 -10.40 7.19
CA ASP A 130 9.72 -10.74 5.78
C ASP A 130 8.62 -10.08 4.93
N GLN A 131 7.39 -10.01 5.44
CA GLN A 131 6.28 -9.34 4.75
C GLN A 131 6.55 -7.84 4.58
N ARG A 132 7.04 -7.19 5.64
CA ARG A 132 7.43 -5.78 5.59
C ARG A 132 8.54 -5.55 4.58
N SER A 133 9.59 -6.36 4.63
CA SER A 133 10.74 -6.28 3.71
C SER A 133 10.31 -6.51 2.26
N PHE A 134 9.40 -7.47 2.03
CA PHE A 134 8.82 -7.72 0.71
C PHE A 134 8.01 -6.53 0.20
N MET A 135 7.16 -5.93 1.04
CA MET A 135 6.40 -4.73 0.68
C MET A 135 7.31 -3.55 0.34
N GLU A 136 8.37 -3.33 1.13
CA GLU A 136 9.38 -2.32 0.84
C GLU A 136 10.07 -2.57 -0.50
N ALA A 137 10.46 -3.83 -0.76
CA ALA A 137 11.07 -4.21 -2.03
C ALA A 137 10.13 -3.96 -3.23
N VAL A 138 8.84 -4.25 -3.10
CA VAL A 138 7.85 -3.98 -4.16
C VAL A 138 7.74 -2.48 -4.44
N PHE A 139 7.66 -1.65 -3.39
CA PHE A 139 7.59 -0.21 -3.55
C PHE A 139 8.85 0.34 -4.24
N TRP A 140 10.03 0.00 -3.72
CA TRP A 140 11.28 0.54 -4.23
C TRP A 140 11.64 0.02 -5.61
N ARG A 141 11.36 -1.26 -5.93
CA ARG A 141 11.49 -1.77 -7.31
C ARG A 141 10.59 -1.00 -8.26
N CYS A 142 9.38 -0.63 -7.86
CA CYS A 142 8.51 0.20 -8.70
C CYS A 142 9.07 1.63 -8.90
N MET A 143 9.56 2.25 -7.82
CA MET A 143 10.14 3.60 -7.89
C MET A 143 11.43 3.65 -8.71
N LEU A 144 12.24 2.59 -8.63
CA LEU A 144 13.56 2.49 -9.24
C LEU A 144 13.60 1.75 -10.58
N ALA A 145 12.53 1.05 -10.96
CA ALA A 145 12.44 0.36 -12.25
C ALA A 145 12.86 1.34 -13.35
N GLU A 146 13.98 1.05 -14.02
CA GLU A 146 14.53 1.93 -15.04
C GLU A 146 13.46 2.24 -16.08
N LYS A 147 13.51 3.43 -16.69
CA LYS A 147 12.64 3.73 -17.84
C LYS A 147 12.87 2.60 -18.84
N SER A 148 11.92 1.67 -18.97
CA SER A 148 11.84 0.84 -20.16
C SER A 148 11.78 1.83 -21.32
N LYS A 149 12.91 1.92 -22.02
CA LYS A 149 13.06 2.73 -23.23
C LYS A 149 12.07 2.28 -24.27
#